data_AF-A0A965PP72-F1
#
_entry.id   AF-A0A965PP72-F1
#
_cell.length_a   1.000
_cell.length_b   1.000
_cell.length_c   1.000
_cell.angle_alpha   90.00
_cell.angle_beta   90.00
_cell.angle_gamma   90.00
#
_symmetry.space_group_name_H-M   'P 1'
#
loop_
_entity.id
_entity.type
_entity.pdbx_description
1 polymer ?
#
loop_
_entity_poly.entity_id
_entity_poly.type
_entity_poly.pdbx_seq_one_letter_code
_entity_poly.pdbx_strand_id
1 'polypeptide(L)'
;MKFYRTSDAALYELIRLQLDAAWGHPKPDGSTVTCFDPAASAPRDSAGRLLLAVHDEFVTWEPAATLLPQLLASGSVEEIDDAAYKPMRPVLTDRLDDDGSDDE
;
A
#
# COMPACT_ATOMS: atom_id res chain seq x y z
N MET A 1 -4.22 -3.56 9.89
CA MET A 1 -3.66 -3.17 8.58
C MET A 1 -3.28 -4.45 7.87
N LYS A 2 -3.71 -4.63 6.63
CA LYS A 2 -3.34 -5.73 5.76
C LYS A 2 -2.40 -5.21 4.67
N PHE A 3 -1.34 -5.94 4.39
CA PHE A 3 -0.33 -5.52 3.44
C PHE A 3 -0.26 -6.53 2.30
N TYR A 4 -0.27 -6.03 1.07
CA TYR A 4 -0.18 -6.83 -0.13
C TYR A 4 0.98 -6.31 -0.97
N ARG A 5 1.72 -7.21 -1.63
CA ARG A 5 2.75 -6.83 -2.60
C ARG A 5 2.38 -7.32 -3.99
N THR A 6 2.68 -6.51 -5.00
CA THR A 6 2.56 -6.89 -6.40
C THR A 6 3.71 -6.35 -7.23
N SER A 7 4.17 -7.14 -8.19
CA SER A 7 5.21 -6.70 -9.14
C SER A 7 4.62 -5.90 -10.30
N ASP A 8 3.30 -5.92 -10.47
CA ASP A 8 2.62 -5.34 -11.63
C ASP A 8 1.99 -3.99 -11.27
N ALA A 9 2.57 -2.92 -11.84
CA ALA A 9 2.11 -1.56 -11.60
C ALA A 9 0.72 -1.31 -12.20
N ALA A 10 0.40 -1.91 -13.34
CA ALA A 10 -0.91 -1.76 -13.96
C ALA A 10 -1.99 -2.43 -13.10
N LEU A 11 -1.70 -3.59 -12.52
CA LEU A 11 -2.57 -4.25 -11.56
C LEU A 11 -2.79 -3.41 -10.31
N TYR A 12 -1.72 -2.84 -9.74
CA TYR A 12 -1.82 -1.94 -8.58
C TYR A 12 -2.77 -0.77 -8.87
N GLU A 13 -2.58 -0.08 -10.00
CA GLU A 13 -3.43 1.04 -10.39
C GLU A 13 -4.88 0.60 -10.67
N LEU A 14 -5.08 -0.57 -11.26
CA LEU A 14 -6.41 -1.12 -11.51
C LEU A 14 -7.14 -1.43 -10.20
N ILE A 15 -6.47 -2.05 -9.22
CA ILE A 15 -7.03 -2.31 -7.88
C ILE A 15 -7.39 -0.98 -7.22
N ARG A 16 -6.47 0.00 -7.25
CA ARG A 16 -6.69 1.33 -6.72
C ARG A 16 -7.93 1.97 -7.33
N LEU A 17 -8.05 1.96 -8.66
CA LEU A 17 -9.19 2.51 -9.39
C LEU A 17 -10.51 1.80 -9.05
N GLN A 18 -10.49 0.47 -8.89
CA GLN A 18 -11.68 -0.27 -8.51
C GLN A 18 -12.13 0.04 -7.07
N LEU A 19 -11.18 0.17 -6.14
CA LEU A 19 -11.46 0.59 -4.76
C LEU A 19 -12.00 2.03 -4.72
N ASP A 20 -11.33 2.95 -5.41
CA ASP A 20 -11.77 4.34 -5.57
C ASP A 20 -13.19 4.41 -6.14
N ALA A 21 -13.44 3.75 -7.27
CA ALA A 21 -14.74 3.77 -7.95
C ALA A 21 -15.87 3.25 -7.06
N ALA A 22 -15.60 2.22 -6.27
CA ALA A 22 -16.62 1.61 -5.43
C ALA A 22 -16.85 2.34 -4.10
N TRP A 23 -15.85 3.05 -3.58
CA TRP A 23 -16.03 3.98 -2.46
C TRP A 23 -16.56 5.36 -2.89
N GLY A 24 -16.72 5.58 -4.19
CA GLY A 24 -17.20 6.85 -4.75
C GLY A 24 -16.15 7.95 -4.69
N HIS A 25 -14.88 7.57 -4.76
CA HIS A 25 -13.73 8.46 -4.81
C HIS A 25 -13.10 8.53 -6.22
N PRO A 26 -12.56 9.68 -6.61
CA PRO A 26 -12.63 10.96 -5.89
C PRO A 26 -14.07 11.50 -5.87
N LYS A 27 -14.51 12.03 -4.73
CA LYS A 27 -15.79 12.74 -4.73
C LYS A 27 -15.62 13.98 -5.62
N PRO A 28 -16.61 14.32 -6.46
CA PRO A 28 -16.55 15.48 -7.35
C PRO A 28 -16.36 16.82 -6.62
N ASP A 29 -16.63 16.82 -5.31
CA ASP A 29 -16.46 17.94 -4.39
C ASP A 29 -15.01 18.15 -3.90
N GLY A 30 -14.07 17.23 -4.23
CA GLY A 30 -12.67 17.31 -3.79
C GLY A 30 -12.43 17.00 -2.30
N SER A 31 -13.50 16.82 -1.53
CA SER A 31 -13.48 16.61 -0.08
C SER A 31 -12.92 15.27 0.40
N THR A 32 -12.76 14.28 -0.50
CA THR A 32 -12.13 13.00 -0.17
C THR A 32 -11.15 12.61 -1.25
N VAL A 33 -9.88 12.70 -0.88
CA VAL A 33 -8.75 12.21 -1.68
C VAL A 33 -8.53 10.77 -1.26
N THR A 34 -8.35 9.89 -2.25
CA THR A 34 -7.98 8.50 -2.01
C THR A 34 -6.77 8.41 -1.10
N CYS A 35 -6.86 7.59 -0.05
CA CYS A 35 -5.74 7.31 0.85
C CYS A 35 -4.68 6.40 0.20
N PHE A 36 -4.92 5.95 -1.03
CA PHE A 36 -3.96 5.15 -1.78
C PHE A 36 -3.06 6.02 -2.63
N ASP A 37 -1.76 5.97 -2.32
CA ASP A 37 -0.74 6.53 -3.18
C ASP A 37 -0.82 5.95 -4.60
N PRO A 38 -0.56 6.75 -5.65
CA PRO A 38 -0.41 6.24 -6.99
C PRO A 38 0.82 5.31 -7.08
N ALA A 39 0.85 4.39 -8.05
CA ALA A 39 1.98 3.47 -8.25
C ALA A 39 3.35 4.17 -8.44
N ALA A 40 3.33 5.45 -8.82
CA ALA A 40 4.50 6.30 -8.93
C ALA A 40 5.13 6.67 -7.57
N SER A 41 4.32 6.80 -6.52
CA SER A 41 4.76 7.17 -5.16
C SER A 41 4.62 6.06 -4.13
N ALA A 42 3.94 4.96 -4.49
CA ALA A 42 3.76 3.83 -3.59
C ALA A 42 5.11 3.19 -3.20
N PRO A 43 5.26 2.75 -1.93
CA PRO A 43 6.47 2.12 -1.45
C PRO A 43 6.78 0.86 -2.27
N ARG A 44 8.07 0.64 -2.54
CA ARG A 44 8.57 -0.54 -3.25
C ARG A 44 9.50 -1.34 -2.36
N ASP A 45 9.38 -2.65 -2.46
CA ASP A 45 10.32 -3.58 -1.83
C ASP A 45 11.69 -3.54 -2.53
N SER A 46 12.73 -4.12 -1.92
CA SER A 46 14.08 -4.23 -2.49
C SER A 46 14.12 -4.91 -3.87
N ALA A 47 13.11 -5.72 -4.19
CA ALA A 47 12.93 -6.34 -5.51
C ALA A 47 12.19 -5.44 -6.53
N GLY A 48 11.86 -4.19 -6.20
CA GLY A 48 11.11 -3.26 -7.05
C GLY A 48 9.59 -3.50 -7.09
N ARG A 49 9.06 -4.34 -6.21
CA ARG A 49 7.63 -4.68 -6.14
C ARG A 49 6.85 -3.63 -5.37
N LEU A 50 5.70 -3.21 -5.88
CA LEU A 50 4.82 -2.24 -5.23
C LEU A 50 4.12 -2.84 -4.02
N LEU A 51 3.99 -2.04 -2.97
CA LEU A 51 3.37 -2.41 -1.71
C LEU A 51 2.07 -1.64 -1.55
N LEU A 52 1.00 -2.36 -1.29
CA LEU A 52 -0.33 -1.85 -1.01
C LEU A 52 -0.65 -2.10 0.46
N ALA A 53 -0.82 -1.04 1.24
CA ALA A 53 -1.32 -1.12 2.60
C ALA A 53 -2.82 -0.80 2.59
N VAL A 54 -3.64 -1.74 3.07
CA VAL A 54 -5.10 -1.57 3.20
C VAL A 54 -5.45 -1.61 4.68
N HIS A 55 -6.24 -0.65 5.17
CA HIS A 55 -6.72 -0.68 6.54
C HIS A 55 -7.65 -1.87 6.76
N ASP A 56 -7.60 -2.52 7.92
CA ASP A 56 -8.37 -3.74 8.21
C ASP A 56 -9.88 -3.53 8.02
N GLU A 57 -10.36 -2.37 8.45
CA GLU A 57 -11.71 -1.88 8.20
C GLU A 57 -12.09 -1.97 6.72
N PHE A 58 -11.27 -1.45 5.81
CA PHE A 58 -11.56 -1.48 4.38
C PHE A 58 -11.63 -2.90 3.82
N VAL A 59 -10.86 -3.83 4.36
CA VAL A 59 -10.90 -5.25 3.96
C VAL A 59 -12.26 -5.89 4.27
N THR A 60 -13.03 -5.33 5.20
CA THR A 60 -14.39 -5.79 5.51
C THR A 60 -15.46 -5.11 4.66
N TRP A 61 -15.12 -4.07 3.89
CA TRP A 61 -16.05 -3.29 3.10
C TRP A 61 -15.98 -3.69 1.63
N GLU A 62 -17.13 -3.73 0.96
CA GLU A 62 -17.16 -3.93 -0.47
C GLU A 62 -16.59 -2.69 -1.18
N PRO A 63 -15.78 -2.90 -2.24
CA PRO A 63 -15.55 -4.16 -2.94
C PRO A 63 -14.27 -4.87 -2.49
N ALA A 64 -13.47 -4.26 -1.59
CA ALA A 64 -12.17 -4.78 -1.17
C ALA A 64 -12.29 -6.17 -0.53
N ALA A 65 -13.36 -6.39 0.25
CA ALA A 65 -13.70 -7.67 0.85
C ALA A 65 -13.83 -8.82 -0.15
N THR A 66 -14.20 -8.52 -1.39
CA THR A 66 -14.34 -9.51 -2.48
C THR A 66 -13.10 -9.53 -3.39
N LEU A 67 -12.57 -8.36 -3.73
CA LEU A 67 -11.42 -8.22 -4.64
C LEU A 67 -10.11 -8.75 -4.05
N LEU A 68 -9.77 -8.36 -2.82
CA LEU A 68 -8.51 -8.74 -2.19
C LEU A 68 -8.33 -10.27 -2.08
N PRO A 69 -9.31 -11.05 -1.60
CA PRO A 69 -9.15 -12.51 -1.56
C PRO A 69 -9.11 -13.14 -2.96
N GLN A 70 -9.80 -12.59 -3.96
CA GLN A 70 -9.71 -13.08 -5.34
C GLN A 70 -8.31 -12.87 -5.94
N LEU A 71 -7.71 -11.69 -5.70
CA LEU A 71 -6.37 -11.37 -6.17
C LEU A 71 -5.31 -12.23 -5.49
N LEU A 72 -5.48 -12.48 -4.19
CA LEU A 72 -4.63 -13.39 -3.42
C LEU A 72 -4.75 -14.82 -3.94
N ALA A 73 -5.98 -15.30 -4.18
CA ALA A 73 -6.23 -16.63 -4.74
C ALA A 73 -5.69 -16.79 -6.17
N SER A 74 -5.69 -15.71 -6.95
CA SER A 74 -5.11 -15.67 -8.29
C SER A 74 -3.57 -15.65 -8.29
N GLY A 75 -2.93 -15.41 -7.14
CA GLY A 75 -1.48 -15.22 -7.03
C GLY A 75 -0.96 -13.92 -7.65
N SER A 76 -1.86 -12.99 -8.00
CA SER A 76 -1.51 -11.69 -8.60
C SER A 76 -0.98 -10.69 -7.57
N VAL A 77 -1.38 -10.88 -6.31
CA VAL A 77 -0.85 -10.18 -5.15
C VAL A 77 -0.48 -11.20 -4.07
N GLU A 78 0.46 -10.84 -3.21
CA GLU A 78 0.89 -11.68 -2.10
C GLU A 78 0.70 -10.92 -0.78
N GLU A 79 0.02 -11.55 0.18
CA GLU A 79 -0.13 -10.98 1.54
C GLU A 79 1.22 -11.04 2.25
N ILE A 80 1.62 -9.93 2.86
CA ILE A 80 2.79 -9.83 3.71
C ILE A 80 2.39 -9.33 5.10
N ASP A 81 3.24 -9.63 6.07
CA ASP A 81 3.03 -9.17 7.44
C ASP A 81 3.57 -7.75 7.66
N ASP A 82 3.14 -7.09 8.75
CA ASP A 82 3.61 -5.76 9.13
C ASP A 82 5.13 -5.72 9.30
N ALA A 83 5.72 -6.81 9.79
CA ALA A 83 7.17 -6.93 9.94
C ALA A 83 7.93 -6.86 8.60
N ALA A 84 7.32 -7.34 7.51
CA ALA A 84 7.89 -7.22 6.18
C ALA A 84 7.66 -5.82 5.59
N TYR A 85 6.51 -5.21 5.88
CA TYR A 85 6.18 -3.87 5.37
C TYR A 85 6.96 -2.74 6.07
N LYS A 86 7.14 -2.81 7.39
CA LYS A 86 7.84 -1.81 8.23
C LYS A 86 9.16 -1.30 7.66
N PRO A 87 10.13 -2.16 7.28
CA PRO A 87 11.41 -1.72 6.73
C PRO A 87 11.29 -1.13 5.31
N MET A 88 10.19 -1.37 4.60
CA MET A 88 9.95 -0.91 3.23
C MET A 88 9.21 0.43 3.16
N ARG A 89 8.63 0.88 4.27
CA ARG A 89 8.12 2.25 4.36
C ARG A 89 9.26 3.18 3.97
N PRO A 90 9.03 4.23 3.16
CA PRO A 90 10.02 5.27 3.03
C PRO A 90 10.32 5.73 4.46
N VAL A 91 11.52 5.41 4.93
CA VAL A 91 12.07 6.10 6.09
C VAL A 91 12.09 7.54 5.60
N LEU A 92 11.12 8.33 6.06
CA LEU A 92 11.31 9.76 6.14
C LEU A 92 12.60 9.82 6.93
N THR A 93 13.71 10.03 6.24
CA THR A 93 15.03 10.06 6.84
C THR A 93 14.94 11.25 7.77
N ASP A 94 14.54 10.95 9.00
CA ASP A 94 14.70 11.76 10.15
C ASP A 94 16.20 11.96 10.20
N ARG A 95 16.60 13.11 9.66
CA ARG A 95 17.96 13.60 9.69
C ARG A 95 18.23 14.16 11.10
N LEU A 96 17.80 13.42 12.12
CA LEU A 96 18.05 13.68 13.51
C LEU A 96 18.86 12.49 14.05
N ASP A 97 20.10 12.82 14.40
CA ASP A 97 20.90 12.11 15.40
C ASP A 97 21.35 10.68 15.05
N ASP A 98 22.13 10.57 13.97
CA ASP A 98 23.41 9.85 14.08
C ASP A 98 24.38 10.81 14.81
N ASP A 99 24.16 11.01 16.12
CA ASP A 99 25.22 11.48 17.00
C ASP A 99 26.19 10.32 17.11
N GLY A 100 27.21 10.39 16.25
CA GLY A 100 28.25 9.40 16.16
C GLY A 100 28.88 9.12 17.52
N SER A 101 29.25 7.85 17.68
CA SER A 101 30.28 7.41 18.59
C SER A 101 31.41 8.43 18.77
N ASP A 102 31.89 8.59 20.00
CA ASP A 102 33.17 7.96 20.31
C ASP A 102 33.32 7.75 21.83
N ASP A 103 33.46 6.48 22.19
CA ASP A 103 34.03 6.00 23.45
C ASP A 103 35.55 5.94 23.23
N GLU A 104 36.31 6.92 23.74
CA GLU A 104 37.71 6.78 24.18
C GLU A 104 38.19 7.96 25.06
#